data_AF-A0A4Q7V425-F1
#
_entry.id   AF-A0A4Q7V425-F1
#
_cell.length_a   1.000
_cell.length_b   1.000
_cell.length_c   1.000
_cell.angle_alpha   90.00
_cell.angle_beta   90.00
_cell.angle_gamma   90.00
#
_symmetry.space_group_name_H-M   'P 1'
#
loop_
_entity.id
_entity.type
_entity.pdbx_description
1 polymer ?
#
loop_
_entity_poly.entity_id
_entity_poly.type
_entity_poly.pdbx_seq_one_letter_code
_entity_poly.pdbx_strand_id
1 'polypeptide(L)'
;MPKQGSAKKLTHDEFQSALIYTSIRENSRVIAYDYLVNGIPISNVAEKYSTSKQNVFNMTKRVLEGFQKYKDALTAVHALTKQEFDDALPYSTQLIEISIKYAYLHLVEGQPLIKIAQEFDTTRQNVYGAAKRVIEAHGRYLDSRKLNEQIDKYKMTQEQFEALDMNLKDNQSQIAQRYFVQGKPIEQVATESRVTNYWAYSVIAKIIEEKKL
;
A
#
# COMPACT_ATOMS: atom_id res chain seq x y z
N MET A 1 9.12 -31.67 25.87
CA MET A 1 8.17 -30.52 25.92
C MET A 1 8.88 -29.29 25.37
N PRO A 2 8.44 -28.70 24.26
CA PRO A 2 9.03 -27.45 23.80
C PRO A 2 8.61 -26.30 24.73
N LYS A 3 9.60 -25.57 25.26
CA LYS A 3 9.39 -24.40 26.13
C LYS A 3 8.59 -23.34 25.37
N GLN A 4 7.59 -22.75 26.02
CA GLN A 4 6.78 -21.65 25.49
C GLN A 4 7.68 -20.57 24.89
N GLY A 5 7.42 -20.25 23.62
CA GLY A 5 8.31 -19.46 22.78
C GLY A 5 8.63 -18.09 23.34
N SER A 6 9.90 -17.87 23.64
CA SER A 6 10.46 -16.52 23.66
C SER A 6 10.38 -15.99 22.22
N ALA A 7 9.54 -14.98 21.99
CA ALA A 7 9.59 -14.22 20.74
C ALA A 7 11.05 -13.80 20.46
N LYS A 8 11.47 -13.86 19.19
CA LYS A 8 12.81 -13.42 18.78
C LYS A 8 12.99 -11.97 19.26
N LYS A 9 14.00 -11.74 20.10
CA LYS A 9 14.36 -10.39 20.55
C LYS A 9 14.78 -9.57 19.35
N LEU A 10 14.24 -8.36 19.25
CA LEU A 10 14.67 -7.38 18.25
C LEU A 10 15.79 -6.55 18.84
N THR A 11 16.77 -6.20 18.01
CA THR A 11 17.68 -5.11 18.31
C THR A 11 16.92 -3.78 18.34
N HIS A 12 17.52 -2.75 18.94
CA HIS A 12 16.94 -1.41 18.95
C HIS A 12 16.64 -0.91 17.51
N ASP A 13 17.57 -1.11 16.58
CA ASP A 13 17.41 -0.66 15.19
C ASP A 13 16.34 -1.43 14.43
N GLU A 14 16.24 -2.74 14.65
CA GLU A 14 15.14 -3.55 14.08
C GLU A 14 13.79 -3.12 14.64
N PHE A 15 13.72 -2.77 15.93
CA PHE A 15 12.50 -2.27 16.55
C PHE A 15 12.12 -0.88 16.02
N GLN A 16 13.08 0.04 15.90
CA GLN A 16 12.84 1.37 15.30
C GLN A 16 12.35 1.23 13.85
N SER A 17 12.97 0.31 13.10
CA SER A 17 12.53 -0.03 11.74
C SER A 17 11.09 -0.54 11.77
N ALA A 18 10.78 -1.53 12.61
CA ALA A 18 9.44 -2.08 12.74
C ALA A 18 8.39 -1.01 13.10
N LEU A 19 8.72 -0.08 14.02
CA LEU A 19 7.83 0.99 14.43
C LEU A 19 7.45 1.94 13.28
N ILE A 20 8.41 2.30 12.42
CA ILE A 20 8.19 3.19 11.26
C ILE A 20 7.06 2.63 10.37
N TYR A 21 6.95 1.30 10.27
CA TYR A 21 5.96 0.59 9.43
C TYR A 21 4.62 0.30 10.10
N THR A 22 4.40 0.84 11.30
CA THR A 22 3.20 0.52 12.08
C THR A 22 2.40 1.78 12.42
N SER A 23 1.07 1.65 12.48
CA SER A 23 0.19 2.72 12.93
C SER A 23 -0.06 2.70 14.44
N ILE A 24 0.85 2.11 15.23
CA ILE A 24 0.62 1.95 16.67
C ILE A 24 0.84 3.27 17.44
N ARG A 25 0.00 3.49 18.46
CA ARG A 25 0.06 4.65 19.35
C ARG A 25 1.27 4.58 20.29
N GLU A 26 1.68 5.74 20.81
CA GLU A 26 2.87 5.89 21.66
C GLU A 26 2.94 4.88 22.82
N ASN A 27 1.86 4.77 23.61
CA ASN A 27 1.82 3.80 24.72
C ASN A 27 2.02 2.35 24.27
N SER A 28 1.54 2.00 23.08
CA SER A 28 1.74 0.65 22.52
C SER A 28 3.19 0.43 22.06
N ARG A 29 3.91 1.50 21.67
CA ARG A 29 5.34 1.43 21.32
C ARG A 29 6.16 1.09 22.56
N VAL A 30 5.91 1.80 23.66
CA VAL A 30 6.65 1.59 24.91
C VAL A 30 6.42 0.17 25.47
N ILE A 31 5.17 -0.31 25.45
CA ILE A 31 4.83 -1.69 25.84
C ILE A 31 5.54 -2.71 24.95
N ALA A 32 5.55 -2.49 23.62
CA ALA A 32 6.20 -3.40 22.70
C ALA A 32 7.73 -3.37 22.82
N TYR A 33 8.33 -2.22 23.12
CA TYR A 33 9.77 -2.07 23.35
C TYR A 33 10.24 -2.89 24.54
N ASP A 34 9.52 -2.81 25.66
CA ASP A 34 9.86 -3.56 26.87
C ASP A 34 9.83 -5.08 26.65
N TYR A 35 8.88 -5.55 25.85
CA TYR A 35 8.79 -6.98 25.53
C TYR A 35 9.83 -7.41 24.46
N LEU A 36 9.91 -6.70 23.33
CA LEU A 36 10.68 -7.13 22.16
C LEU A 36 12.17 -6.79 22.24
N VAL A 37 12.54 -5.68 22.88
CA VAL A 37 13.92 -5.18 22.97
C VAL A 37 14.52 -5.48 24.33
N ASN A 38 13.88 -5.02 25.41
CA ASN A 38 14.37 -5.27 26.77
C ASN A 38 14.19 -6.74 27.19
N GLY A 39 13.34 -7.50 26.48
CA GLY A 39 13.12 -8.92 26.74
C GLY A 39 12.45 -9.20 28.08
N ILE A 40 11.67 -8.24 28.60
CA ILE A 40 10.93 -8.39 29.85
C ILE A 40 9.81 -9.42 29.64
N PRO A 41 9.61 -10.38 30.56
CA PRO A 41 8.52 -11.35 30.45
C PRO A 41 7.15 -10.68 30.29
N ILE A 42 6.29 -11.25 29.44
CA ILE A 42 4.97 -10.67 29.11
C ILE A 42 4.08 -10.43 30.34
N SER A 43 4.21 -11.27 31.38
CA SER A 43 3.53 -11.08 32.67
C SER A 43 3.96 -9.80 33.36
N ASN A 44 5.26 -9.51 33.37
CA ASN A 44 5.84 -8.39 34.09
C ASN A 44 5.58 -7.08 33.32
N VAL A 45 5.55 -7.15 31.98
CA VAL A 45 5.10 -6.03 31.14
C VAL A 45 3.61 -5.74 31.39
N ALA A 46 2.77 -6.77 31.41
CA ALA A 46 1.33 -6.61 31.66
C ALA A 46 1.06 -5.94 33.02
N GLU A 47 1.78 -6.37 34.07
CA GLU A 47 1.71 -5.78 35.41
C GLU A 47 2.21 -4.33 35.42
N LYS A 48 3.42 -4.07 34.87
CA LYS A 48 4.04 -2.74 34.82
C LYS A 48 3.15 -1.68 34.17
N TYR A 49 2.42 -2.05 33.12
CA TYR A 49 1.55 -1.13 32.38
C TYR A 49 0.06 -1.28 32.71
N SER A 50 -0.27 -2.00 33.80
CA SER A 50 -1.65 -2.23 34.24
C SER A 50 -2.58 -2.66 33.10
N THR A 51 -2.13 -3.63 32.30
CA THR A 51 -2.85 -4.13 31.12
C THR A 51 -2.87 -5.66 31.10
N SER A 52 -3.59 -6.26 30.14
CA SER A 52 -3.65 -7.71 30.02
C SER A 52 -2.48 -8.26 29.19
N LYS A 53 -2.07 -9.50 29.46
CA LYS A 53 -1.07 -10.21 28.62
C LYS A 53 -1.52 -10.26 27.15
N GLN A 54 -2.82 -10.39 26.90
CA GLN A 54 -3.40 -10.35 25.56
C GLN A 54 -3.17 -9.00 24.87
N ASN A 55 -3.30 -7.88 25.60
CA ASN A 55 -3.04 -6.56 25.05
C ASN A 55 -1.56 -6.37 24.73
N VAL A 56 -0.65 -6.80 25.60
CA VAL A 56 0.80 -6.79 25.32
C VAL A 56 1.09 -7.60 24.05
N PHE A 57 0.53 -8.81 23.95
CA PHE A 57 0.68 -9.67 22.77
C PHE A 57 0.13 -9.02 21.48
N ASN A 58 -1.06 -8.43 21.53
CA ASN A 58 -1.66 -7.78 20.36
C ASN A 58 -0.83 -6.57 19.89
N MET A 59 -0.27 -5.79 20.82
CA MET A 59 0.58 -4.65 20.50
C MET A 59 1.90 -5.10 19.87
N THR A 60 2.55 -6.11 20.44
CA THR A 60 3.83 -6.64 19.92
C THR A 60 3.65 -7.36 18.59
N LYS A 61 2.55 -8.12 18.43
CA LYS A 61 2.15 -8.74 17.18
C LYS A 61 1.99 -7.70 16.07
N ARG A 62 1.32 -6.57 16.33
CA ARG A 62 1.17 -5.49 15.34
C ARG A 62 2.51 -4.90 14.89
N VAL A 63 3.48 -4.78 15.80
CA VAL A 63 4.85 -4.33 15.46
C VAL A 63 5.52 -5.31 14.49
N LEU A 64 5.45 -6.60 14.81
CA LEU A 64 6.05 -7.65 13.98
C LEU A 64 5.35 -7.80 12.63
N GLU A 65 4.02 -7.76 12.60
CA GLU A 65 3.24 -7.82 11.37
C GLU A 65 3.50 -6.61 10.47
N GLY A 66 3.62 -5.40 11.04
CA GLY A 66 3.99 -4.21 10.27
C GLY A 66 5.37 -4.35 9.63
N PHE A 67 6.34 -4.87 10.39
CA PHE A 67 7.69 -5.12 9.89
C PHE A 67 7.73 -6.21 8.80
N GLN A 68 6.98 -7.29 8.98
CA GLN A 68 6.92 -8.38 7.99
C GLN A 68 6.24 -7.91 6.70
N LYS A 69 5.08 -7.25 6.81
CA LYS A 69 4.40 -6.66 5.65
C LYS A 69 5.29 -5.68 4.90
N TYR A 70 6.10 -4.90 5.62
CA TYR A 70 7.11 -4.07 4.99
C TYR A 70 8.16 -4.90 4.25
N LYS A 71 8.74 -5.93 4.88
CA LYS A 71 9.72 -6.79 4.21
C LYS A 71 9.15 -7.46 2.96
N ASP A 72 7.92 -7.94 3.03
CA ASP A 72 7.25 -8.59 1.90
C ASP A 72 6.97 -7.58 0.77
N ALA A 73 6.46 -6.40 1.12
CA ALA A 73 6.25 -5.32 0.16
C ALA A 73 7.57 -4.80 -0.44
N LEU A 74 8.61 -4.64 0.38
CA LEU A 74 9.94 -4.25 -0.08
C LEU A 74 10.54 -5.32 -0.98
N THR A 75 10.33 -6.61 -0.71
CA THR A 75 10.80 -7.70 -1.59
C THR A 75 10.06 -7.67 -2.92
N ALA A 76 8.75 -7.41 -2.91
CA ALA A 76 7.97 -7.24 -4.14
C ALA A 76 8.38 -5.98 -4.92
N VAL A 77 8.92 -4.96 -4.25
CA VAL A 77 9.16 -3.63 -4.82
C VAL A 77 10.63 -3.34 -5.14
N HIS A 78 11.59 -3.97 -4.45
CA HIS A 78 13.00 -4.00 -4.87
C HIS A 78 13.20 -4.74 -6.20
N ALA A 79 12.15 -5.37 -6.73
CA ALA A 79 12.09 -5.88 -8.09
C ALA A 79 11.64 -4.84 -9.13
N LEU A 80 11.21 -3.63 -8.72
CA LEU A 80 10.80 -2.60 -9.67
C LEU A 80 12.00 -2.09 -10.45
N THR A 81 11.93 -2.29 -11.75
CA THR A 81 12.69 -1.49 -12.70
C THR A 81 12.29 -0.02 -12.58
N LYS A 82 13.16 0.88 -13.03
CA LYS A 82 12.82 2.31 -13.16
C LYS A 82 11.50 2.51 -13.93
N GLN A 83 11.25 1.68 -14.94
CA GLN A 83 10.03 1.72 -15.73
C GLN A 83 8.78 1.43 -14.87
N GLU A 84 8.80 0.37 -14.06
CA GLU A 84 7.63 0.01 -13.23
C GLU A 84 7.38 0.99 -12.08
N PHE A 85 8.44 1.68 -11.63
CA PHE A 85 8.31 2.82 -10.72
C PHE A 85 7.59 3.98 -11.42
N ASP A 86 8.06 4.37 -12.61
CA ASP A 86 7.49 5.48 -13.38
C ASP A 86 6.02 5.20 -13.77
N ASP A 87 5.70 3.96 -14.16
CA ASP A 87 4.33 3.52 -14.49
C ASP A 87 3.38 3.59 -13.28
N ALA A 88 3.90 3.43 -12.06
CA ALA A 88 3.11 3.51 -10.83
C ALA A 88 2.83 4.96 -10.38
N LEU A 89 3.67 5.94 -10.78
CA LEU A 89 3.55 7.33 -10.33
C LEU A 89 2.19 7.98 -10.63
N PRO A 90 1.57 7.81 -11.82
CA PRO A 90 0.24 8.35 -12.11
C PRO A 90 -0.86 7.85 -11.17
N TYR A 91 -0.65 6.69 -10.52
CA TYR A 91 -1.59 6.09 -9.57
C TYR A 91 -1.39 6.60 -8.14
N SER A 92 -0.47 7.54 -7.93
CA SER A 92 -0.23 8.21 -6.66
C SER A 92 -0.86 9.60 -6.66
N THR A 93 -1.86 9.81 -5.82
CA THR A 93 -2.62 11.07 -5.77
C THR A 93 -1.95 12.17 -4.95
N GLN A 94 -0.78 11.92 -4.33
CA GLN A 94 -0.22 12.79 -3.28
C GLN A 94 1.32 12.87 -3.24
N LEU A 95 2.03 12.56 -4.32
CA LEU A 95 3.48 12.68 -4.35
C LEU A 95 3.91 13.99 -5.00
N ILE A 96 4.48 14.88 -4.19
CA ILE A 96 5.29 16.00 -4.69
C ILE A 96 6.66 15.48 -5.16
N GLU A 97 7.31 16.20 -6.06
CA GLU A 97 8.56 15.79 -6.73
C GLU A 97 9.64 15.30 -5.75
N ILE A 98 9.81 15.98 -4.62
CA ILE A 98 10.81 15.58 -3.62
C ILE A 98 10.46 14.26 -2.93
N SER A 99 9.17 13.96 -2.76
CA SER A 99 8.73 12.65 -2.26
C SER A 99 8.96 11.54 -3.30
N ILE A 100 8.82 11.83 -4.59
CA ILE A 100 9.15 10.86 -5.65
C ILE A 100 10.63 10.49 -5.55
N LYS A 101 11.51 11.48 -5.37
CA LYS A 101 12.95 11.26 -5.20
C LYS A 101 13.27 10.39 -3.99
N TYR A 102 12.64 10.64 -2.83
CA TYR A 102 12.81 9.81 -1.64
C TYR A 102 12.42 8.35 -1.88
N ALA A 103 11.28 8.15 -2.55
CA ALA A 103 10.79 6.82 -2.86
C ALA A 103 11.70 6.10 -3.86
N TYR A 104 12.19 6.79 -4.89
CA TYR A 104 13.09 6.21 -5.89
C TYR A 104 14.40 5.72 -5.27
N LEU A 105 15.06 6.59 -4.49
CA LEU A 105 16.32 6.24 -3.82
C LEU A 105 16.14 5.02 -2.89
N HIS A 106 15.00 4.94 -2.21
CA HIS A 106 14.74 3.81 -1.32
C HIS A 106 14.37 2.52 -2.05
N LEU A 107 13.43 2.61 -3.01
CA LEU A 107 12.76 1.45 -3.61
C LEU A 107 13.49 0.90 -4.83
N VAL A 108 14.21 1.75 -5.57
CA VAL A 108 14.91 1.37 -6.80
C VAL A 108 16.42 1.26 -6.55
N GLU A 109 17.01 2.25 -5.88
CA GLU A 109 18.45 2.21 -5.57
C GLU A 109 18.79 1.46 -4.27
N GLY A 110 17.78 1.03 -3.51
CA GLY A 110 17.95 0.27 -2.27
C GLY A 110 18.61 1.06 -1.14
N GLN A 111 18.61 2.39 -1.21
CA GLN A 111 19.26 3.22 -0.18
C GLN A 111 18.50 3.13 1.16
N PRO A 112 19.21 3.06 2.30
CA PRO A 112 18.57 3.06 3.61
C PRO A 112 17.82 4.37 3.88
N LEU A 113 16.62 4.28 4.49
CA LEU A 113 15.80 5.46 4.82
C LEU A 113 16.55 6.52 5.62
N ILE A 114 17.45 6.11 6.53
CA ILE A 114 18.24 7.03 7.36
C ILE A 114 19.21 7.86 6.52
N LYS A 115 19.81 7.26 5.49
CA LYS A 115 20.77 7.91 4.62
C LYS A 115 20.07 8.98 3.78
N ILE A 116 18.91 8.65 3.21
CA ILE A 116 18.08 9.60 2.47
C ILE A 116 17.60 10.71 3.40
N ALA A 117 17.17 10.38 4.61
CA ALA A 117 16.74 11.37 5.58
C ALA A 117 17.85 12.40 5.90
N GLN A 118 19.09 11.95 6.02
CA GLN A 118 20.25 12.82 6.23
C GLN A 118 20.61 13.64 4.99
N GLU A 119 20.60 13.03 3.80
CA GLU A 119 20.93 13.69 2.53
C GLU A 119 19.99 14.85 2.21
N PHE A 120 18.70 14.71 2.57
CA PHE A 120 17.65 15.68 2.25
C PHE A 120 17.15 16.48 3.45
N ASP A 121 17.88 16.49 4.57
CA ASP A 121 17.53 17.18 5.82
C ASP A 121 16.05 16.98 6.20
N THR A 122 15.65 15.71 6.28
CA THR A 122 14.26 15.30 6.53
C THR A 122 14.21 14.16 7.54
N THR A 123 13.01 13.67 7.83
CA THR A 123 12.82 12.57 8.79
C THR A 123 12.71 11.24 8.06
N ARG A 124 13.16 10.15 8.72
CA ARG A 124 12.91 8.77 8.25
C ARG A 124 11.43 8.52 7.93
N GLN A 125 10.54 9.12 8.71
CA GLN A 125 9.09 9.02 8.54
C GLN A 125 8.60 9.65 7.23
N ASN A 126 9.20 10.77 6.81
CA ASN A 126 8.86 11.43 5.54
C ASN A 126 9.30 10.60 4.34
N VAL A 127 10.53 10.09 4.36
CA VAL A 127 11.06 9.20 3.32
C VAL A 127 10.19 7.94 3.21
N TYR A 128 9.82 7.35 4.35
CA TYR A 128 8.88 6.24 4.41
C TYR A 128 7.50 6.59 3.82
N GLY A 129 6.91 7.71 4.26
CA GLY A 129 5.58 8.12 3.80
C GLY A 129 5.55 8.26 2.28
N ALA A 130 6.64 8.72 1.69
CA ALA A 130 6.82 8.75 0.25
C ALA A 130 6.92 7.36 -0.38
N ALA A 131 7.81 6.50 0.11
CA ALA A 131 7.96 5.12 -0.38
C ALA A 131 6.64 4.33 -0.27
N LYS A 132 5.94 4.41 0.86
CA LYS A 132 4.64 3.77 1.08
C LYS A 132 3.62 4.17 0.02
N ARG A 133 3.50 5.47 -0.27
CA ARG A 133 2.56 5.95 -1.30
C ARG A 133 2.87 5.37 -2.68
N VAL A 134 4.15 5.19 -3.01
CA VAL A 134 4.57 4.52 -4.26
C VAL A 134 4.23 3.04 -4.24
N ILE A 135 4.49 2.32 -3.15
CA ILE A 135 4.12 0.89 -3.01
C ILE A 135 2.61 0.71 -3.20
N GLU A 136 1.80 1.56 -2.55
CA GLU A 136 0.34 1.53 -2.69
C GLU A 136 -0.10 1.88 -4.11
N ALA A 137 0.57 2.83 -4.77
CA ALA A 137 0.30 3.19 -6.16
C ALA A 137 0.68 2.05 -7.12
N HIS A 138 1.78 1.36 -6.85
CA HIS A 138 2.20 0.19 -7.62
C HIS A 138 1.21 -0.97 -7.47
N GLY A 139 0.69 -1.23 -6.25
CA GLY A 139 -0.40 -2.17 -6.05
C GLY A 139 -1.62 -1.84 -6.90
N ARG A 140 -2.04 -0.55 -6.91
CA ARG A 140 -3.13 -0.08 -7.78
C ARG A 140 -2.83 -0.26 -9.27
N TYR A 141 -1.59 -0.05 -9.69
CA TYR A 141 -1.14 -0.29 -11.07
C TYR A 141 -1.23 -1.77 -11.44
N LEU A 142 -0.74 -2.68 -10.60
CA LEU A 142 -0.83 -4.12 -10.85
C LEU A 142 -2.28 -4.61 -10.92
N ASP A 143 -3.15 -4.12 -10.03
CA ASP A 143 -4.57 -4.42 -10.08
C ASP A 143 -5.20 -3.88 -11.37
N SER A 144 -4.82 -2.66 -11.79
CA SER A 144 -5.27 -2.07 -13.06
C SER A 144 -4.76 -2.85 -14.28
N ARG A 145 -3.55 -3.42 -14.22
CA ARG A 145 -2.98 -4.23 -15.30
C ARG A 145 -3.69 -5.57 -15.44
N LYS A 146 -3.94 -6.28 -14.33
CA LYS A 146 -4.76 -7.51 -14.34
C LYS A 146 -6.17 -7.22 -14.84
N LEU A 147 -6.71 -6.08 -14.46
CA LEU A 147 -8.01 -5.63 -14.91
C LEU A 147 -8.00 -5.30 -16.40
N ASN A 148 -6.97 -4.64 -16.95
CA ASN A 148 -6.80 -4.45 -18.40
C ASN A 148 -6.83 -5.78 -19.15
N GLU A 149 -6.09 -6.79 -18.66
CA GLU A 149 -6.08 -8.13 -19.26
C GLU A 149 -7.48 -8.76 -19.28
N GLN A 150 -8.27 -8.54 -18.23
CA GLN A 150 -9.67 -8.97 -18.19
C GLN A 150 -10.53 -8.14 -19.15
N ILE A 151 -10.41 -6.82 -19.17
CA ILE A 151 -11.24 -5.97 -20.04
C ILE A 151 -10.97 -6.26 -21.51
N ASP A 152 -9.71 -6.41 -21.93
CA ASP A 152 -9.39 -6.64 -23.36
C ASP A 152 -10.09 -7.89 -23.92
N LYS A 153 -10.40 -8.86 -23.04
CA LYS A 153 -11.20 -10.04 -23.36
C LYS A 153 -12.70 -9.74 -23.59
N TYR A 154 -13.21 -8.64 -23.04
CA TYR A 154 -14.64 -8.32 -22.91
C TYR A 154 -15.07 -7.03 -23.60
N LYS A 155 -14.38 -6.61 -24.68
CA LYS A 155 -14.82 -5.46 -25.50
C LYS A 155 -16.30 -5.59 -25.85
N MET A 156 -17.08 -4.54 -25.54
CA MET A 156 -18.54 -4.57 -25.52
C MET A 156 -19.11 -3.52 -26.48
N THR A 157 -20.16 -3.88 -27.21
CA THR A 157 -20.84 -3.00 -28.18
C THR A 157 -21.77 -1.98 -27.51
N GLN A 158 -22.21 -0.96 -28.26
CA GLN A 158 -23.18 0.02 -27.77
C GLN A 158 -24.50 -0.63 -27.31
N GLU A 159 -25.03 -1.56 -28.11
CA GLU A 159 -26.29 -2.25 -27.80
C GLU A 159 -26.16 -3.08 -26.51
N GLN A 160 -25.03 -3.75 -26.32
CA GLN A 160 -24.74 -4.48 -25.09
C GLN A 160 -24.60 -3.54 -23.88
N PHE A 161 -24.01 -2.37 -24.07
CA PHE A 161 -23.88 -1.36 -23.03
C PHE A 161 -25.23 -0.74 -22.64
N GLU A 162 -26.13 -0.48 -23.59
CA GLU A 162 -27.46 0.04 -23.34
C GLU A 162 -28.40 -1.00 -22.72
N ALA A 163 -28.20 -2.28 -23.04
CA ALA A 163 -28.92 -3.41 -22.43
C ALA A 163 -28.47 -3.71 -20.99
N LEU A 164 -27.35 -3.15 -20.53
CA LEU A 164 -26.92 -3.20 -19.14
C LEU A 164 -27.81 -2.26 -18.31
N ASP A 165 -28.96 -2.76 -17.88
CA ASP A 165 -29.82 -2.10 -16.89
C ASP A 165 -29.03 -1.90 -15.58
N MET A 166 -28.40 -0.73 -15.47
CA MET A 166 -27.52 -0.35 -14.35
C MET A 166 -27.87 1.04 -13.87
N ASN A 167 -27.98 1.18 -12.54
CA ASN A 167 -28.19 2.46 -11.89
C ASN A 167 -26.84 3.17 -11.67
N LEU A 168 -26.14 3.48 -12.76
CA LEU A 168 -24.90 4.26 -12.74
C LEU A 168 -25.20 5.75 -12.59
N LYS A 169 -24.32 6.46 -11.88
CA LYS A 169 -24.32 7.92 -11.90
C LYS A 169 -23.76 8.42 -13.22
N ASP A 170 -24.18 9.60 -13.68
CA ASP A 170 -23.78 10.20 -14.97
C ASP A 170 -22.29 10.11 -15.28
N ASN A 171 -21.42 10.40 -14.30
CA ASN A 171 -19.98 10.38 -14.51
C ASN A 171 -19.42 8.95 -14.71
N GLN A 172 -20.05 7.94 -14.10
CA GLN A 172 -19.69 6.53 -14.29
C GLN A 172 -20.20 6.01 -15.64
N SER A 173 -21.41 6.40 -16.04
CA SER A 173 -21.97 6.07 -17.35
C SER A 173 -21.11 6.64 -18.48
N GLN A 174 -20.65 7.89 -18.35
CA GLN A 174 -19.77 8.52 -19.34
C GLN A 174 -18.42 7.79 -19.46
N ILE A 175 -17.83 7.36 -18.33
CA ILE A 175 -16.59 6.58 -18.34
C ILE A 175 -16.80 5.25 -19.06
N ALA A 176 -17.84 4.53 -18.69
CA ALA A 176 -18.12 3.23 -19.26
C ALA A 176 -18.46 3.31 -20.75
N GLN A 177 -19.22 4.32 -21.18
CA GLN A 177 -19.55 4.53 -22.60
C GLN A 177 -18.31 4.89 -23.43
N ARG A 178 -17.45 5.80 -22.96
CA ARG A 178 -16.21 6.15 -23.67
C ARG A 178 -15.27 4.95 -23.79
N TYR A 179 -15.25 4.11 -22.76
CA TYR A 179 -14.33 2.97 -22.71
C TYR A 179 -14.84 1.76 -23.51
N PHE A 180 -16.00 1.21 -23.13
CA PHE A 180 -16.54 0.02 -23.76
C PHE A 180 -17.03 0.30 -25.18
N VAL A 181 -17.80 1.38 -25.38
CA VAL A 181 -18.48 1.64 -26.66
C VAL A 181 -17.58 2.37 -27.64
N GLN A 182 -16.89 3.43 -27.19
CA GLN A 182 -16.03 4.22 -28.09
C GLN A 182 -14.61 3.65 -28.20
N GLY A 183 -14.28 2.62 -27.40
CA GLY A 183 -12.97 1.95 -27.45
C GLY A 183 -11.79 2.84 -27.05
N LYS A 184 -12.04 3.94 -26.32
CA LYS A 184 -10.96 4.85 -25.91
C LYS A 184 -10.06 4.17 -24.87
N PRO A 185 -8.72 4.38 -24.91
CA PRO A 185 -7.84 3.98 -23.82
C PRO A 185 -8.26 4.60 -22.49
N ILE A 186 -8.12 3.84 -21.40
CA ILE A 186 -8.61 4.25 -20.08
C ILE A 186 -7.86 5.47 -19.52
N GLU A 187 -6.60 5.68 -19.92
CA GLU A 187 -5.82 6.88 -19.61
C GLU A 187 -6.45 8.13 -20.24
N GLN A 188 -6.94 7.99 -21.48
CA GLN A 188 -7.66 9.05 -22.17
C GLN A 188 -9.02 9.30 -21.51
N VAL A 189 -9.76 8.23 -21.18
CA VAL A 189 -11.06 8.35 -20.49
C VAL A 189 -10.89 9.05 -19.13
N ALA A 190 -9.89 8.67 -18.35
CA ALA A 190 -9.61 9.28 -17.05
C ALA A 190 -9.27 10.77 -17.17
N THR A 191 -8.44 11.13 -18.14
CA THR A 191 -8.08 12.52 -18.44
C THR A 191 -9.31 13.35 -18.84
N GLU A 192 -10.10 12.87 -19.80
CA GLU A 192 -11.30 13.56 -20.30
C GLU A 192 -12.40 13.67 -19.24
N SER A 193 -12.48 12.70 -18.32
CA SER A 193 -13.43 12.69 -17.21
C SER A 193 -12.90 13.36 -15.94
N ARG A 194 -11.68 13.93 -15.99
CA ARG A 194 -11.00 14.61 -14.87
C ARG A 194 -10.95 13.76 -13.60
N VAL A 195 -10.71 12.47 -13.77
CA VAL A 195 -10.65 11.48 -12.70
C VAL A 195 -9.30 10.77 -12.75
N THR A 196 -8.93 10.10 -11.66
CA THR A 196 -7.72 9.27 -11.69
C THR A 196 -7.97 8.01 -12.52
N ASN A 197 -6.92 7.49 -13.17
CA ASN A 197 -6.99 6.21 -13.89
C ASN A 197 -7.60 5.12 -13.01
N TYR A 198 -7.16 5.03 -11.75
CA TYR A 198 -7.68 4.07 -10.77
C TYR A 198 -9.20 4.16 -10.55
N TRP A 199 -9.77 5.37 -10.51
CA TRP A 199 -11.21 5.52 -10.35
C TRP A 199 -11.95 5.04 -11.60
N ALA A 200 -11.47 5.40 -12.79
CA ALA A 200 -12.03 4.90 -14.04
C ALA A 200 -11.97 3.36 -14.09
N TYR A 201 -10.83 2.77 -13.72
CA TYR A 201 -10.69 1.32 -13.57
C TYR A 201 -11.68 0.70 -12.60
N SER A 202 -11.88 1.32 -11.43
CA SER A 202 -12.81 0.80 -10.42
C SER A 202 -14.27 0.79 -10.92
N VAL A 203 -14.66 1.79 -11.72
CA VAL A 203 -15.97 1.82 -12.38
C VAL A 203 -16.10 0.67 -13.37
N ILE A 204 -15.10 0.46 -14.22
CA ILE A 204 -15.10 -0.61 -15.22
C ILE A 204 -15.11 -2.00 -14.55
N ALA A 205 -14.29 -2.21 -13.51
CA ALA A 205 -14.24 -3.46 -12.76
C ALA A 205 -15.59 -3.81 -12.15
N LYS A 206 -16.26 -2.83 -11.54
CA LYS A 206 -17.58 -3.02 -10.94
C LYS A 206 -18.61 -3.49 -11.97
N ILE A 207 -18.57 -2.94 -13.18
CA ILE A 207 -19.48 -3.32 -14.28
C ILE A 207 -19.24 -4.78 -14.70
N ILE A 208 -17.98 -5.20 -14.81
CA ILE A 208 -17.61 -6.58 -15.13
C ILE A 208 -18.08 -7.53 -14.03
N GLU A 209 -17.81 -7.20 -12.76
CA GLU A 209 -18.13 -8.03 -11.61
C GLU A 209 -19.65 -8.20 -11.40
N GLU A 210 -20.43 -7.10 -11.42
CA GLU A 210 -21.88 -7.14 -11.16
C GLU A 210 -22.66 -7.94 -12.21
N LYS A 211 -22.08 -8.13 -13.40
CA LYS A 211 -22.76 -8.76 -14.53
C LYS A 211 -22.14 -10.08 -14.95
N LYS A 212 -21.11 -10.56 -14.22
CA LYS A 212 -20.38 -11.80 -14.49
C LYS A 212 -19.95 -11.93 -15.96
N LEU A 213 -19.56 -10.82 -16.57
CA LEU A 213 -19.03 -10.81 -17.94
C LEU A 213 -17.65 -11.49 -17.93
#